data_AF-A0A3R6AIQ4-F1
#
_entry.id   AF-A0A3R6AIQ4-F1
#
_cell.length_a   1.000
_cell.length_b   1.000
_cell.length_c   1.000
_cell.angle_alpha   90.00
_cell.angle_beta   90.00
_cell.angle_gamma   90.00
#
_symmetry.space_group_name_H-M   'P 1'
#
loop_
_entity.id
_entity.type
_entity.pdbx_description
1 polymer ?
#
loop_
_entity_poly.entity_id
_entity_poly.type
_entity_poly.pdbx_seq_one_letter_code
_entity_poly.pdbx_strand_id
1 'polypeptide(L)'
;MIIRIGKASDNDFVVNDPHVSRYHAKLVREEGGYWLLEDLGSTNGTFVNGAQIVKKHVTPSDTIKLGDNYVLNISEALKSNNDYSEEFAVLKQIYDDYIQAKVKIQSSNQFKTRLFQSLPFALPGVVGVVIGFLGKGSPELFGLSLFITICAPTVGIYLGAKQSAKIPQLLQDLTNQFKIDYVCPKCGTFLGEIPWESLRNKKQCPMPSCKAKWVSE
;
A
#
# COMPACT_ATOMS: atom_id res chain seq x y z
N MET A 1 21.30 -13.50 -18.24
CA MET A 1 20.11 -13.48 -17.33
C MET A 1 20.04 -14.82 -16.61
N ILE A 2 19.69 -14.85 -15.33
CA ILE A 2 19.57 -16.10 -14.55
C ILE A 2 18.25 -16.08 -13.78
N ILE A 3 17.47 -17.16 -13.87
CA ILE A 3 16.25 -17.39 -13.10
C ILE A 3 16.50 -18.58 -12.17
N ARG A 4 16.43 -18.38 -10.86
CA ARG A 4 16.55 -19.46 -9.85
C ARG A 4 15.18 -20.06 -9.59
N ILE A 5 15.12 -21.38 -9.50
CA ILE A 5 13.87 -22.14 -9.37
C ILE A 5 13.97 -23.05 -8.14
N GLY A 6 12.94 -23.03 -7.30
CA GLY A 6 12.85 -23.95 -6.17
C GLY A 6 11.79 -23.56 -5.15
N LYS A 7 11.70 -24.34 -4.08
CA LYS A 7 10.70 -24.14 -3.03
C LYS A 7 10.96 -22.95 -2.10
N ALA A 8 12.22 -22.51 -1.99
CA ALA A 8 12.54 -21.38 -1.12
C ALA A 8 12.01 -20.07 -1.70
N SER A 9 11.53 -19.18 -0.83
CA SER A 9 10.87 -17.92 -1.20
C SER A 9 11.81 -16.87 -1.80
N ASP A 10 13.12 -17.07 -1.72
CA ASP A 10 14.16 -16.21 -2.26
C ASP A 10 14.59 -16.58 -3.70
N ASN A 11 13.99 -17.63 -4.29
CA ASN A 11 14.10 -17.94 -5.71
C ASN A 11 13.36 -16.92 -6.58
N ASP A 12 13.69 -16.91 -7.87
CA ASP A 12 13.02 -16.02 -8.83
C ASP A 12 11.69 -16.64 -9.29
N PHE A 13 11.64 -17.97 -9.41
CA PHE A 13 10.41 -18.75 -9.60
C PHE A 13 10.21 -19.73 -8.42
N VAL A 14 9.21 -19.45 -7.58
CA VAL A 14 8.91 -20.22 -6.37
C VAL A 14 7.93 -21.33 -6.68
N VAL A 15 8.30 -22.56 -6.36
CA VAL A 15 7.48 -23.76 -6.60
C VAL A 15 6.97 -24.33 -5.28
N ASN A 16 5.66 -24.38 -5.10
CA ASN A 16 5.03 -24.95 -3.91
C ASN A 16 4.78 -26.46 -4.06
N ASP A 17 5.85 -27.23 -4.15
CA ASP A 17 5.79 -28.70 -4.22
C ASP A 17 6.79 -29.33 -3.21
N PRO A 18 6.37 -30.31 -2.40
CA PRO A 18 7.24 -30.93 -1.38
C PRO A 18 8.42 -31.71 -1.96
N HIS A 19 8.30 -32.22 -3.19
CA HIS A 19 9.36 -32.97 -3.89
C HIS A 19 10.36 -32.06 -4.61
N VAL A 20 10.11 -30.74 -4.60
CA VAL A 20 11.03 -29.74 -5.15
C VAL A 20 11.94 -29.22 -4.03
N SER A 21 13.24 -29.46 -4.20
CA SER A 21 14.28 -28.90 -3.32
C SER A 21 14.18 -27.37 -3.18
N ARG A 22 14.68 -26.86 -2.05
CA ARG A 22 14.70 -25.41 -1.76
C ARG A 22 15.34 -24.58 -2.87
N TYR A 23 16.48 -25.04 -3.37
CA TYR A 23 17.18 -24.50 -4.53
C TYR A 23 17.34 -25.68 -5.50
N HIS A 24 16.45 -25.79 -6.48
CA HIS A 24 16.32 -27.01 -7.27
C HIS A 24 17.11 -26.90 -8.58
N ALA A 25 16.85 -25.86 -9.35
CA ALA A 25 17.46 -25.64 -10.65
C ALA A 25 17.64 -24.14 -10.91
N LYS A 26 18.39 -23.81 -11.95
CA LYS A 26 18.45 -22.46 -12.51
C LYS A 26 18.34 -22.52 -14.03
N LEU A 27 17.72 -21.49 -14.60
CA LEU A 27 17.66 -21.28 -16.04
C LEU A 27 18.58 -20.10 -16.38
N VAL A 28 19.56 -20.32 -17.25
CA VAL A 28 20.58 -19.34 -17.63
C VAL A 28 20.41 -18.99 -19.10
N ARG A 29 20.34 -17.70 -19.42
CA ARG A 29 20.40 -17.22 -20.80
C ARG A 29 21.85 -17.04 -21.21
N GLU A 30 22.30 -17.83 -22.19
CA GLU A 30 23.66 -17.80 -22.73
C GLU A 30 23.81 -16.79 -23.87
N GLU A 31 25.07 -16.50 -24.22
CA GLU A 31 25.41 -15.72 -25.42
C GLU A 31 24.95 -16.50 -26.67
N GLY A 32 24.10 -15.87 -27.48
CA GLY A 32 23.38 -16.53 -28.58
C GLY A 32 21.88 -16.72 -28.34
N GLY A 33 21.38 -16.38 -27.15
CA GLY A 33 19.94 -16.34 -26.86
C GLY A 33 19.32 -17.67 -26.45
N TYR A 34 20.12 -18.74 -26.38
CA TYR A 34 19.70 -20.04 -25.89
C TYR A 34 19.52 -20.05 -24.36
N TRP A 35 18.64 -20.94 -23.90
CA TRP A 35 18.40 -21.17 -22.48
C TRP A 35 19.02 -22.48 -22.04
N LEU A 36 19.87 -22.42 -21.02
CA LEU A 36 20.49 -23.58 -20.37
C LEU A 36 19.79 -23.82 -19.04
N LEU A 37 19.18 -25.00 -18.87
CA LEU A 37 18.68 -25.48 -17.59
C LEU A 37 19.80 -26.23 -16.87
N GLU A 38 20.03 -25.91 -15.60
CA GLU A 38 21.03 -26.56 -14.74
C GLU A 38 20.39 -26.97 -13.41
N ASP A 39 20.50 -28.25 -13.07
CA ASP A 39 20.15 -28.80 -11.76
C ASP A 39 21.21 -28.42 -10.72
N LEU A 40 20.79 -28.05 -9.51
CA LEU A 40 21.67 -27.58 -8.43
C LEU A 40 21.97 -28.64 -7.38
N GLY A 41 21.89 -29.92 -7.74
CA GLY A 41 21.99 -31.04 -6.81
C GLY A 41 20.68 -31.27 -6.07
N SER A 42 19.57 -31.22 -6.80
CA SER A 42 18.25 -31.46 -6.23
C SER A 42 18.11 -32.91 -5.75
N THR A 43 17.29 -33.13 -4.73
CA THR A 43 17.12 -34.45 -4.09
C THR A 43 16.53 -35.48 -5.04
N ASN A 44 15.55 -35.05 -5.84
CA ASN A 44 14.78 -35.92 -6.75
C ASN A 44 15.18 -35.73 -8.23
N GLY A 45 16.13 -34.84 -8.52
CA GLY A 45 16.61 -34.56 -9.87
C GLY A 45 15.70 -33.68 -10.72
N THR A 46 16.27 -33.19 -11.82
CA THR A 46 15.57 -32.47 -12.88
C THR A 46 15.52 -33.32 -14.15
N PHE A 47 14.37 -33.35 -14.83
CA PHE A 47 14.15 -34.13 -16.05
C PHE A 47 13.68 -33.25 -17.20
N VAL A 48 14.13 -33.54 -18.42
CA VAL A 48 13.71 -32.87 -19.65
C VAL A 48 13.31 -33.93 -20.66
N ASN A 49 12.04 -33.92 -21.08
CA ASN A 49 11.43 -34.92 -21.97
C ASN A 49 11.66 -36.35 -21.46
N GLY A 50 11.55 -36.55 -20.13
CA GLY A 50 11.70 -37.85 -19.48
C GLY A 50 13.13 -38.28 -19.14
N ALA A 51 14.15 -37.59 -19.64
CA ALA A 51 15.55 -37.89 -19.32
C ALA A 51 16.06 -37.01 -18.17
N GLN A 52 16.72 -37.60 -17.17
CA GLN A 52 17.37 -36.85 -16.09
C GLN A 52 18.55 -36.05 -16.64
N ILE A 53 18.71 -34.81 -16.18
CA ILE A 53 19.78 -33.92 -16.62
C ILE A 53 20.58 -33.37 -15.45
N VAL A 54 21.82 -32.96 -15.73
CA VAL A 54 22.60 -32.06 -14.87
C VAL A 54 22.61 -30.66 -15.48
N LYS A 55 22.88 -30.57 -16.79
CA LYS A 55 22.69 -29.36 -17.60
C LYS A 55 22.16 -29.73 -18.97
N LYS A 56 21.24 -28.95 -19.53
CA LYS A 56 20.73 -29.15 -20.89
C LYS A 56 20.15 -27.86 -21.47
N HIS A 57 20.40 -27.60 -22.75
CA HIS A 57 19.70 -26.56 -23.48
C HIS A 57 18.22 -26.90 -23.63
N VAL A 58 17.36 -25.94 -23.34
CA VAL A 58 15.90 -26.12 -23.35
C VAL A 58 15.22 -25.04 -24.18
N THR A 59 14.08 -25.41 -24.72
CA THR A 59 13.18 -24.56 -25.50
C THR A 59 11.80 -24.52 -24.84
N PRO A 60 10.96 -23.51 -25.09
CA PRO A 60 9.60 -23.46 -24.56
C PRO A 60 8.71 -24.67 -24.89
N SER A 61 9.09 -25.48 -25.90
CA SER A 61 8.42 -26.72 -26.26
C SER A 61 8.83 -27.94 -25.43
N ASP A 62 9.90 -27.86 -24.66
CA ASP A 62 10.37 -28.99 -23.85
C ASP A 62 9.52 -29.18 -22.60
N THR A 63 9.25 -30.44 -22.26
CA THR A 63 8.59 -30.80 -21.00
C THR A 63 9.65 -30.94 -19.91
N ILE A 64 9.74 -29.93 -19.05
CA ILE A 64 10.64 -29.94 -17.89
C ILE A 64 9.88 -30.41 -16.67
N LYS A 65 10.46 -31.35 -15.92
CA LYS A 65 9.91 -31.88 -14.68
C LYS A 65 10.93 -31.72 -13.55
N LEU A 66 10.49 -31.17 -12.43
CA LEU A 66 11.28 -30.96 -11.22
C LEU A 66 10.82 -31.95 -10.16
N GLY A 67 11.74 -32.79 -9.69
CA GLY A 67 11.43 -33.90 -8.79
C GLY A 67 10.34 -34.83 -9.33
N ASP A 68 9.41 -35.23 -8.48
CA ASP A 68 8.55 -36.38 -8.78
C ASP A 68 7.37 -36.09 -9.70
N ASN A 69 6.76 -34.89 -9.65
CA ASN A 69 5.52 -34.63 -10.41
C ASN A 69 5.37 -33.18 -10.89
N TYR A 70 6.22 -32.25 -10.48
CA TYR A 70 6.04 -30.85 -10.86
C TYR A 70 6.50 -30.61 -12.29
N VAL A 71 5.58 -30.22 -13.18
CA VAL A 71 5.90 -29.84 -14.56
C VAL A 71 6.11 -28.33 -14.62
N LEU A 72 7.33 -27.91 -14.97
CA LEU A 72 7.70 -26.51 -15.07
C LEU A 72 7.23 -25.93 -16.42
N ASN A 73 6.42 -24.89 -16.37
CA ASN A 73 6.11 -24.08 -17.54
C ASN A 73 7.21 -23.02 -17.76
N ILE A 74 8.05 -23.22 -18.78
CA ILE A 74 9.15 -22.30 -19.09
C ILE A 74 8.63 -20.90 -19.37
N SER A 75 7.53 -20.73 -20.10
CA SER A 75 6.97 -19.41 -20.41
C SER A 75 6.57 -18.65 -19.15
N GLU A 76 6.10 -19.35 -18.13
CA GLU A 76 5.76 -18.78 -16.82
C GLU A 76 7.02 -18.45 -16.00
N ALA A 77 8.01 -19.34 -16.01
CA ALA A 77 9.32 -19.06 -15.41
C ALA A 77 10.04 -17.90 -16.11
N LEU A 78 9.87 -17.71 -17.41
CA LEU A 78 10.44 -16.58 -18.16
C LEU A 78 9.75 -15.24 -17.85
N LYS A 79 8.46 -15.27 -17.45
CA LYS A 79 7.78 -14.09 -16.90
C LYS A 79 8.35 -13.67 -15.53
N SER A 80 9.14 -14.51 -14.87
CA SER A 80 9.79 -14.19 -13.59
C SER A 80 11.06 -13.33 -13.72
N ASN A 81 11.08 -12.34 -14.64
CA ASN A 81 12.18 -11.36 -14.71
C ASN A 81 12.21 -10.39 -13.52
N ASN A 82 11.45 -10.70 -12.46
CA ASN A 82 11.13 -9.83 -11.35
C ASN A 82 10.60 -8.47 -11.81
N ASP A 83 9.95 -8.41 -12.97
CA ASP A 83 9.32 -7.21 -13.49
C ASP A 83 7.95 -7.08 -12.84
N TYR A 84 7.80 -6.10 -11.97
CA TYR A 84 6.56 -5.74 -11.28
C TYR A 84 6.15 -4.31 -11.65
N SER A 85 6.51 -3.85 -12.85
CA SER A 85 6.27 -2.48 -13.29
C SER A 85 4.79 -2.10 -13.31
N GLU A 86 3.93 -3.00 -13.78
CA GLU A 86 2.48 -2.81 -13.82
C GLU A 86 1.87 -2.79 -12.41
N GLU A 87 2.20 -3.76 -11.57
CA GLU A 87 1.72 -3.82 -10.18
C GLU A 87 2.23 -2.63 -9.36
N PHE A 88 3.48 -2.20 -9.59
CA PHE A 88 4.04 -1.02 -8.97
C PHE A 88 3.36 0.28 -9.44
N ALA A 89 2.91 0.36 -10.69
CA ALA A 89 2.20 1.53 -11.19
C ALA A 89 0.88 1.80 -10.44
N VAL A 90 0.17 0.74 -10.03
CA VAL A 90 -1.07 0.85 -9.24
C VAL A 90 -0.82 1.50 -7.87
N LEU A 91 0.36 1.29 -7.28
CA LEU A 91 0.71 1.87 -5.98
C LEU A 91 0.73 3.41 -5.99
N LYS A 92 0.87 4.04 -7.16
CA LYS A 92 0.81 5.50 -7.28
C LYS A 92 -0.52 6.05 -6.77
N GLN A 93 -1.62 5.45 -7.21
CA GLN A 93 -2.96 5.87 -6.82
C GLN A 93 -3.16 5.69 -5.31
N ILE A 94 -2.70 4.58 -4.74
CA ILE A 94 -2.79 4.31 -3.30
C ILE A 94 -2.09 5.39 -2.48
N TYR A 95 -0.89 5.80 -2.91
CA TYR A 95 -0.13 6.87 -2.25
C TYR A 95 -0.86 8.23 -2.37
N ASP A 96 -1.28 8.59 -3.57
CA ASP A 96 -1.97 9.86 -3.82
C ASP A 96 -3.27 9.95 -3.02
N ASP A 97 -4.07 8.88 -2.98
CA ASP A 97 -5.31 8.79 -2.22
C ASP A 97 -5.06 8.91 -0.71
N TYR A 98 -3.99 8.30 -0.18
CA TYR A 98 -3.58 8.44 1.22
C TYR A 98 -3.25 9.89 1.56
N ILE A 99 -2.43 10.56 0.75
CA ILE A 99 -2.04 11.96 0.98
C ILE A 99 -3.27 12.87 0.91
N GLN A 100 -4.13 12.69 -0.10
CA GLN A 100 -5.36 13.47 -0.24
C GLN A 100 -6.31 13.27 0.94
N ALA A 101 -6.52 12.02 1.38
CA ALA A 101 -7.35 11.70 2.53
C ALA A 101 -6.78 12.35 3.81
N LYS A 102 -5.47 12.21 4.06
CA LYS A 102 -4.78 12.81 5.22
C LYS A 102 -4.95 14.33 5.26
N VAL A 103 -4.72 15.01 4.15
CA VAL A 103 -4.90 16.47 4.02
C VAL A 103 -6.36 16.87 4.22
N LYS A 104 -7.32 16.13 3.65
CA LYS A 104 -8.76 16.38 3.80
C LYS A 104 -9.22 16.28 5.26
N ILE A 105 -8.72 15.29 5.99
CA ILE A 105 -9.04 15.09 7.40
C ILE A 105 -8.50 16.25 8.24
N GLN A 106 -7.24 16.62 8.04
CA GLN A 106 -6.58 17.70 8.79
C GLN A 106 -7.21 19.07 8.49
N SER A 107 -7.44 19.39 7.21
CA SER A 107 -8.01 20.69 6.80
C SER A 107 -9.49 20.84 7.19
N SER A 108 -10.32 19.81 7.04
CA SER A 108 -11.73 19.84 7.48
C SER A 108 -11.84 20.07 8.98
N ASN A 109 -10.92 19.49 9.76
CA ASN A 109 -10.87 19.71 11.20
C ASN A 109 -10.59 21.16 11.55
N GLN A 110 -9.56 21.75 10.94
CA GLN A 110 -9.11 23.11 11.26
C GLN A 110 -10.19 24.16 10.98
N PHE A 111 -10.96 23.98 9.90
CA PHE A 111 -12.08 24.87 9.59
C PHE A 111 -13.23 24.70 10.59
N LYS A 112 -13.65 23.46 10.85
CA LYS A 112 -14.78 23.15 11.74
C LYS A 112 -14.49 23.54 13.19
N THR A 113 -13.31 23.25 13.71
CA THR A 113 -12.92 23.66 15.07
C THR A 113 -12.93 25.17 15.25
N ARG A 114 -12.40 25.94 14.30
CA ARG A 114 -12.48 27.41 14.32
C ARG A 114 -13.92 27.91 14.27
N LEU A 115 -14.76 27.31 13.45
CA LEU A 115 -16.19 27.63 13.36
C LEU A 115 -16.92 27.36 14.69
N PHE A 116 -16.79 26.15 15.24
CA PHE A 116 -17.44 25.79 16.50
C PHE A 116 -16.89 26.55 17.71
N GLN A 117 -15.65 27.04 17.65
CA GLN A 117 -15.08 27.91 18.69
C GLN A 117 -15.52 29.36 18.56
N SER A 118 -15.67 29.92 17.36
CA SER A 118 -15.92 31.37 17.18
C SER A 118 -17.40 31.73 17.02
N LEU A 119 -18.16 30.92 16.28
CA LEU A 119 -19.57 31.16 15.98
C LEU A 119 -20.45 31.33 17.23
N PRO A 120 -20.22 30.57 18.32
CA PRO A 120 -21.02 30.74 19.52
C PRO A 120 -20.77 32.04 20.29
N PHE A 121 -19.64 32.73 20.06
CA PHE A 121 -19.38 34.05 20.65
C PHE A 121 -19.91 35.19 19.77
N ALA A 122 -19.96 34.99 18.46
CA ALA A 122 -20.48 35.98 17.51
C ALA A 122 -22.01 36.12 17.57
N LEU A 123 -22.74 34.99 17.69
CA LEU A 123 -24.21 34.98 17.67
C LEU A 123 -24.86 35.74 18.84
N PRO A 124 -24.45 35.55 20.11
CA PRO A 124 -25.01 36.28 21.23
C PRO A 124 -24.76 37.79 21.18
N GLY A 125 -23.58 38.21 20.67
CA GLY A 125 -23.26 39.62 20.51
C GLY A 125 -24.22 40.31 19.53
N VAL A 126 -24.49 39.70 18.39
CA VAL A 126 -25.43 40.24 17.39
C VAL A 126 -26.86 40.28 17.95
N VAL A 127 -27.32 39.20 18.58
CA VAL A 127 -28.66 39.11 19.18
C VAL A 127 -28.83 40.13 20.32
N GLY A 128 -27.82 40.30 21.17
CA GLY A 128 -27.80 41.26 22.26
C GLY A 128 -27.88 42.71 21.77
N VAL A 129 -27.16 43.05 20.69
CA VAL A 129 -27.24 44.38 20.06
C VAL A 129 -28.63 44.63 19.47
N VAL A 130 -29.19 43.67 18.73
CA VAL A 130 -30.53 43.79 18.11
C VAL A 130 -31.61 43.99 19.17
N ILE A 131 -31.62 43.18 20.23
CA ILE A 131 -32.61 43.28 21.32
C ILE A 131 -32.39 44.57 22.14
N GLY A 132 -31.15 44.98 22.38
CA GLY A 132 -30.84 46.21 23.12
C GLY A 132 -31.25 47.50 22.42
N PHE A 133 -31.13 47.55 21.08
CA PHE A 133 -31.52 48.74 20.30
C PHE A 133 -32.99 48.75 19.87
N LEU A 134 -33.58 47.59 19.55
CA LEU A 134 -34.95 47.50 19.02
C LEU A 134 -35.99 47.03 20.04
N GLY A 135 -35.56 46.29 21.07
CA GLY A 135 -36.44 45.75 22.11
C GLY A 135 -36.67 46.77 23.21
N LYS A 136 -37.72 47.58 23.08
CA LYS A 136 -38.21 48.44 24.18
C LYS A 136 -38.64 47.58 25.38
N GLY A 137 -37.75 47.37 26.34
CA GLY A 137 -38.06 47.14 27.75
C GLY A 137 -38.83 45.87 28.16
N SER A 138 -38.93 44.83 27.32
CA SER A 138 -39.59 43.57 27.71
C SER A 138 -38.61 42.63 28.44
N PRO A 139 -38.82 42.33 29.74
CA PRO A 139 -37.90 41.52 30.54
C PRO A 139 -37.79 40.07 30.06
N GLU A 140 -38.81 39.54 29.38
CA GLU A 140 -38.79 38.19 28.81
C GLU A 140 -37.78 38.03 27.66
N LEU A 141 -37.67 39.02 26.77
CA LEU A 141 -36.69 39.00 25.67
C LEU A 141 -35.25 39.12 26.20
N PHE A 142 -35.07 39.86 27.29
CA PHE A 142 -33.77 39.97 27.96
C PHE A 142 -33.35 38.64 28.60
N GLY A 143 -34.27 37.94 29.26
CA GLY A 143 -34.02 36.61 29.83
C GLY A 143 -33.65 35.56 28.77
N LEU A 144 -34.36 35.56 27.64
CA LEU A 144 -34.09 34.66 26.51
C LEU A 144 -32.72 34.94 25.87
N SER A 145 -32.36 36.21 25.73
CA SER A 145 -31.04 36.66 25.26
C SER A 145 -29.90 36.15 26.14
N LEU A 146 -30.02 36.31 27.47
CA LEU A 146 -29.03 35.84 28.44
C LEU A 146 -28.85 34.33 28.38
N PHE A 147 -29.95 33.58 28.24
CA PHE A 147 -29.93 32.14 28.12
C PHE A 147 -29.19 31.68 26.85
N ILE A 148 -29.51 32.26 25.69
CA ILE A 148 -28.82 31.96 24.42
C ILE A 148 -27.33 32.27 24.52
N THR A 149 -26.98 33.38 25.19
CA THR A 149 -25.58 33.80 25.39
C THR A 149 -24.74 32.80 26.18
N ILE A 150 -25.35 32.04 27.10
CA ILE A 150 -24.64 31.05 27.92
C ILE A 150 -24.70 29.66 27.27
N CYS A 151 -25.87 29.27 26.75
CA CYS A 151 -26.09 27.94 26.20
C CYS A 151 -25.45 27.75 24.81
N ALA A 152 -25.45 28.76 23.94
CA ALA A 152 -24.88 28.61 22.61
C ALA A 152 -23.35 28.35 22.65
N PRO A 153 -22.52 29.09 23.44
CA PRO A 153 -21.10 28.80 23.61
C PRO A 153 -20.79 27.41 24.16
N THR A 154 -21.50 27.02 25.21
CA THR A 154 -21.28 25.72 25.86
C THR A 154 -21.58 24.56 24.92
N VAL A 155 -22.68 24.64 24.16
CA VAL A 155 -23.03 23.65 23.14
C VAL A 155 -22.01 23.64 21.99
N GLY A 156 -21.59 24.81 21.49
CA GLY A 156 -20.59 24.91 20.43
C GLY A 156 -19.23 24.32 20.82
N ILE A 157 -18.73 24.64 22.03
CA ILE A 157 -17.49 24.08 22.58
C ILE A 157 -17.60 22.56 22.73
N TYR A 158 -18.70 22.06 23.28
CA TYR A 158 -18.92 20.62 23.46
C TYR A 158 -18.95 19.86 22.12
N LEU A 159 -19.70 20.37 21.14
CA LEU A 159 -19.76 19.76 19.81
C LEU A 159 -18.40 19.80 19.10
N GLY A 160 -17.67 20.91 19.20
CA GLY A 160 -16.31 21.05 18.67
C GLY A 160 -15.34 20.05 19.31
N ALA A 161 -15.36 19.91 20.64
CA ALA A 161 -14.51 18.96 21.37
C ALA A 161 -14.83 17.50 20.99
N LYS A 162 -16.12 17.14 20.94
CA LYS A 162 -16.58 15.79 20.56
C LYS A 162 -16.18 15.42 19.14
N GLN A 163 -16.21 16.37 18.21
CA GLN A 163 -15.79 16.14 16.82
C GLN A 163 -14.26 15.99 16.72
N SER A 164 -13.50 16.84 17.41
CA SER A 164 -12.04 16.79 17.43
C SER A 164 -11.51 15.45 17.97
N ALA A 165 -12.17 14.90 19.00
CA ALA A 165 -11.78 13.64 19.64
C ALA A 165 -11.77 12.42 18.69
N LYS A 166 -12.55 12.43 17.59
CA LYS A 166 -12.62 11.30 16.65
C LYS A 166 -11.49 11.28 15.61
N ILE A 167 -10.81 12.40 15.43
CA ILE A 167 -9.90 12.62 14.31
C ILE A 167 -8.57 11.86 14.46
N PRO A 168 -7.97 11.77 15.66
CA PRO A 168 -6.79 10.93 15.86
C PRO A 168 -7.05 9.46 15.47
N GLN A 169 -8.21 8.92 15.85
CA GLN A 169 -8.59 7.54 15.50
C GLN A 169 -8.69 7.38 13.98
N LEU A 170 -9.37 8.29 13.30
CA LEU A 170 -9.57 8.21 11.86
C LEU A 170 -8.25 8.34 11.08
N LEU A 171 -7.31 9.17 11.55
CA LEU A 171 -5.95 9.24 11.00
C LEU A 171 -5.16 7.96 11.24
N GLN A 172 -5.32 7.34 12.41
CA GLN A 172 -4.68 6.08 12.74
C GLN A 172 -5.21 4.95 11.85
N ASP A 173 -6.53 4.86 11.67
CA ASP A 173 -7.15 3.85 10.82
C ASP A 173 -6.71 4.00 9.35
N LEU A 174 -6.69 5.24 8.84
CA LEU A 174 -6.15 5.56 7.51
C LEU A 174 -4.68 5.13 7.37
N THR A 175 -3.86 5.39 8.39
CA THR A 175 -2.43 5.03 8.39
C THR A 175 -2.25 3.52 8.44
N ASN A 176 -3.08 2.80 9.20
CA ASN A 176 -3.02 1.35 9.28
C ASN A 176 -3.40 0.72 7.93
N GLN A 177 -4.45 1.24 7.28
CA GLN A 177 -4.83 0.80 5.96
C GLN A 177 -3.72 1.07 4.93
N PHE A 178 -3.14 2.26 4.93
CA PHE A 178 -2.01 2.59 4.05
C PHE A 178 -0.82 1.66 4.22
N LYS A 179 -0.50 1.23 5.45
CA LYS A 179 0.58 0.26 5.71
C LYS A 179 0.33 -1.12 5.10
N ILE A 180 -0.92 -1.51 4.95
CA ILE A 180 -1.32 -2.79 4.35
C ILE A 180 -1.30 -2.68 2.82
N ASP A 181 -1.80 -1.57 2.29
CA ASP A 181 -2.00 -1.39 0.85
C ASP A 181 -0.72 -0.94 0.12
N TYR A 182 0.16 -0.18 0.78
CA TYR A 182 1.39 0.37 0.19
C TYR A 182 2.62 -0.50 0.44
N VAL A 183 2.56 -1.72 -0.11
CA VAL A 183 3.59 -2.76 0.06
C VAL A 183 4.22 -3.15 -1.26
N CYS A 184 5.43 -3.73 -1.19
CA CYS A 184 6.07 -4.34 -2.36
C CYS A 184 5.22 -5.51 -2.89
N PRO A 185 4.80 -5.53 -4.17
CA PRO A 185 4.00 -6.62 -4.74
C PRO A 185 4.72 -7.97 -4.75
N LYS A 186 6.06 -7.98 -4.71
CA LYS A 186 6.84 -9.22 -4.62
C LYS A 186 6.96 -9.78 -3.21
N CYS A 187 7.39 -8.95 -2.25
CA CYS A 187 7.78 -9.42 -0.91
C CYS A 187 6.84 -8.99 0.22
N GLY A 188 5.80 -8.20 -0.07
CA GLY A 188 4.81 -7.73 0.90
C GLY A 188 5.36 -6.76 1.94
N THR A 189 6.61 -6.30 1.80
CA THR A 189 7.21 -5.35 2.76
C THR A 189 6.62 -3.95 2.54
N PHE A 190 6.18 -3.32 3.62
CA PHE A 190 5.74 -1.92 3.62
C PHE A 190 6.86 -0.99 3.13
N LEU A 191 6.53 -0.14 2.15
CA LEU A 191 7.52 0.69 1.46
C LEU A 191 7.84 2.01 2.20
N GLY A 192 7.18 2.26 3.33
CA GLY A 192 7.32 3.51 4.09
C GLY A 192 6.43 4.62 3.56
N GLU A 193 6.49 5.79 4.19
CA GLU A 193 5.87 7.02 3.65
C GLU A 193 6.74 7.67 2.55
N ILE A 194 7.43 6.85 1.76
CA ILE A 194 8.29 7.31 0.68
C ILE A 194 7.41 7.60 -0.55
N PRO A 195 7.52 8.77 -1.20
CA PRO A 195 6.74 9.06 -2.40
C PRO A 195 6.98 8.05 -3.51
N TRP A 196 5.93 7.74 -4.26
CA TRP A 196 5.98 6.78 -5.36
C TRP A 196 7.04 7.14 -6.41
N GLU A 197 7.16 8.41 -6.78
CA GLU A 197 8.18 8.90 -7.73
C GLU A 197 9.61 8.63 -7.23
N SER A 198 9.83 8.75 -5.92
CA SER A 198 11.14 8.47 -5.32
C SER A 198 11.47 6.98 -5.38
N LEU A 199 10.48 6.10 -5.19
CA LEU A 199 10.65 4.65 -5.35
C LEU A 199 10.85 4.26 -6.81
N ARG A 200 10.11 4.87 -7.74
CA ARG A 200 10.29 4.67 -9.19
C ARG A 200 11.73 4.97 -9.62
N ASN A 201 12.30 6.07 -9.13
CA ASN A 201 13.68 6.46 -9.43
C ASN A 201 14.72 5.46 -8.92
N LYS A 202 14.42 4.73 -7.84
CA LYS A 202 15.27 3.63 -7.34
C LYS A 202 15.23 2.39 -8.23
N LYS A 203 14.26 2.29 -9.15
CA LYS A 203 14.04 1.19 -10.12
C LYS A 203 13.82 -0.22 -9.54
N GLN A 204 14.12 -0.44 -8.26
CA GLN A 204 14.00 -1.75 -7.60
C GLN A 204 13.58 -1.63 -6.14
N CYS A 205 13.15 -2.75 -5.55
CA CYS A 205 12.76 -2.84 -4.15
C CYS A 205 13.89 -2.40 -3.22
N PRO A 206 13.61 -1.58 -2.17
CA PRO A 206 14.62 -1.18 -1.20
C PRO A 206 15.08 -2.33 -0.27
N MET A 207 14.34 -3.44 -0.23
CA MET A 207 14.68 -4.57 0.63
C MET A 207 15.82 -5.40 0.00
N PRO A 208 16.96 -5.61 0.68
CA PRO A 208 18.11 -6.32 0.11
C PRO A 208 17.82 -7.75 -0.34
N SER A 209 16.86 -8.42 0.32
CA SER A 209 16.42 -9.78 -0.01
C SER A 209 15.46 -9.83 -1.20
N CYS A 210 14.92 -8.70 -1.65
CA CYS A 210 13.90 -8.64 -2.69
C CYS A 210 14.48 -8.06 -4.00
N LYS A 211 14.34 -8.82 -5.09
CA LYS A 211 14.85 -8.45 -6.41
C LYS A 211 13.80 -7.84 -7.36
N ALA A 212 12.68 -7.35 -6.84
CA ALA A 212 11.62 -6.76 -7.66
C ALA A 212 12.12 -5.49 -8.38
N LYS A 213 11.82 -5.39 -9.67
CA LYS A 213 12.05 -4.24 -10.53
C LYS A 213 10.74 -3.48 -10.74
N TRP A 214 10.81 -2.16 -10.68
CA TRP A 214 9.67 -1.24 -10.76
C TRP A 214 9.46 -0.63 -12.14
N VAL A 215 10.47 -0.73 -13.01
CA VAL A 215 10.45 -0.15 -14.34
C VAL A 215 10.97 -1.21 -15.29
N SER A 216 10.18 -1.55 -16.29
CA SER A 216 10.61 -2.37 -17.41
C SER A 216 11.69 -1.61 -18.19
N GLU A 217 12.84 -2.24 -18.43
CA GLU A 217 13.90 -1.70 -19.30
C GLU A 217 13.45 -1.62 -20.77
#